data_AF-G4A8H0-F1
#
_entry.id   AF-G4A8H0-F1
#
_cell.length_a   1.000
_cell.length_b   1.000
_cell.length_c   1.000
_cell.angle_alpha   90.00
_cell.angle_beta   90.00
_cell.angle_gamma   90.00
#
_symmetry.space_group_name_H-M   'P 1'
#
loop_
_entity.id
_entity.type
_entity.pdbx_description
1 polymer ?
#
loop_
_entity_poly.entity_id
_entity_poly.type
_entity_poly.pdbx_seq_one_letter_code
_entity_poly.pdbx_strand_id
1 'polypeptide(L)' 'MGDFSTELTEHFFQSLAFSMLATLHLKASGDNDHYKIESLFKAFGRTLRQAIRVEGNELPSSKGVL' A
#
# COMPACT_ATOMS: atom_id res chain seq x y z
N MET A 1 -18.82 2.26 -3.45
CA MET A 1 -18.61 2.01 -4.90
C MET A 1 -19.16 0.63 -5.20
N GLY A 2 -20.42 0.53 -5.63
CA GLY A 2 -21.18 -0.72 -5.47
C GLY A 2 -21.38 -1.01 -3.98
N ASP A 3 -21.03 -2.23 -3.54
CA ASP A 3 -21.11 -2.71 -2.15
C ASP A 3 -19.94 -2.27 -1.24
N PHE A 4 -18.87 -1.70 -1.79
CA PHE A 4 -17.70 -1.29 -1.02
C PHE A 4 -17.89 0.12 -0.43
N SER A 5 -17.97 0.23 0.90
CA SER A 5 -18.02 1.53 1.57
C SER A 5 -16.69 2.27 1.44
N THR A 6 -16.72 3.49 0.93
CA THR A 6 -15.53 4.32 0.71
C THR A 6 -14.80 4.63 2.03
N GLU A 7 -15.54 4.69 3.13
CA GLU A 7 -15.04 4.88 4.50
C GLU A 7 -14.13 3.72 4.96
N LEU A 8 -14.31 2.51 4.41
CA LEU A 8 -13.49 1.36 4.76
C LEU A 8 -12.12 1.36 4.06
N THR A 9 -11.88 2.27 3.12
CA THR A 9 -10.61 2.30 2.37
C THR A 9 -9.41 2.51 3.29
N GLU A 10 -9.51 3.45 4.23
CA GLU A 10 -8.43 3.72 5.18
C GLU A 10 -8.17 2.53 6.09
N HIS A 11 -9.23 1.98 6.69
CA HIS A 11 -9.14 0.79 7.54
C HIS A 11 -8.55 -0.41 6.80
N PHE A 12 -8.93 -0.61 5.53
CA PHE A 12 -8.36 -1.68 4.71
C PHE A 12 -6.83 -1.55 4.61
N PHE A 13 -6.31 -0.38 4.22
CA PHE A 13 -4.86 -0.19 4.07
C PHE A 13 -4.14 -0.19 5.42
N GLN A 14 -4.77 0.29 6.49
CA GLN A 14 -4.23 0.22 7.84
C GLN A 14 -4.08 -1.24 8.31
N SER A 15 -5.15 -2.04 8.21
CA SER A 15 -5.12 -3.46 8.56
C SER A 15 -4.11 -4.22 7.71
N LEU A 16 -4.06 -3.94 6.41
CA LEU A 16 -3.09 -4.55 5.50
C LEU A 16 -1.64 -4.26 5.90
N ALA A 17 -1.31 -2.99 6.18
CA ALA A 17 0.03 -2.58 6.60
C ALA A 17 0.46 -3.29 7.89
N PHE A 18 -0.45 -3.39 8.88
CA PHE A 18 -0.19 -4.13 10.12
C PHE A 18 0.02 -5.63 9.88
N SER A 19 -0.83 -6.27 9.09
CA SER A 19 -0.69 -7.71 8.80
C SER A 19 0.59 -8.03 8.02
N MET A 20 1.05 -7.11 7.18
CA MET A 20 2.30 -7.26 6.43
C MET A 20 3.55 -6.88 7.24
N LEU A 21 3.39 -6.28 8.43
CA LEU A 21 4.48 -5.64 9.18
C LEU A 21 5.24 -4.62 8.31
N ALA A 22 4.52 -3.89 7.48
CA ALA A 22 5.07 -2.94 6.52
C ALA A 22 4.72 -1.50 6.90
N THR A 23 5.67 -0.59 6.71
CA THR A 23 5.38 0.84 6.77
C THR A 23 4.76 1.28 5.44
N LEU A 24 3.52 1.76 5.48
CA LEU A 24 2.76 2.18 4.30
C LEU A 24 2.33 3.64 4.43
N HIS A 25 2.69 4.44 3.42
CA HIS A 25 2.24 5.82 3.29
C HIS A 25 1.46 5.98 1.98
N LEU A 26 0.23 6.45 2.08
CA LEU A 26 -0.66 6.65 0.94
C LEU A 26 -1.28 8.05 1.00
N LYS A 27 -1.42 8.68 -0.15
CA LYS A 27 -2.08 9.98 -0.32
C LYS A 27 -2.76 10.02 -1.69
N ALA A 28 -3.99 10.52 -1.73
CA ALA A 28 -4.71 10.80 -2.96
C ALA A 28 -5.29 12.21 -2.91
N SER A 29 -5.53 12.80 -4.08
CA SER A 29 -6.14 14.12 -4.22
C SER A 29 -7.07 14.10 -5.44
N GLY A 30 -8.18 14.83 -5.37
CA GLY A 30 -9.21 14.87 -6.40
C GLY A 30 -10.63 14.86 -5.84
N ASP A 31 -11.60 15.16 -6.69
CA ASP A 31 -12.98 15.42 -6.27
C ASP A 31 -13.85 14.16 -6.25
N ASN A 32 -13.47 13.12 -7.00
CA ASN A 32 -14.22 11.88 -7.10
C ASN A 32 -13.57 10.77 -6.26
N ASP A 33 -14.31 10.26 -5.27
CA ASP A 33 -13.85 9.21 -4.37
C ASP A 33 -13.54 7.90 -5.10
N HIS A 34 -14.25 7.57 -6.18
CA HIS A 34 -13.98 6.36 -6.96
C HIS A 34 -12.57 6.40 -7.55
N TYR A 35 -12.24 7.49 -8.24
CA TYR A 35 -10.94 7.65 -8.87
C TYR A 35 -9.82 7.80 -7.85
N LYS A 36 -10.06 8.47 -6.71
CA LYS A 36 -9.10 8.51 -5.61
C LYS A 36 -8.79 7.10 -5.10
N ILE A 37 -9.80 6.32 -4.73
CA ILE A 37 -9.61 4.97 -4.20
C ILE A 37 -8.93 4.08 -5.24
N GLU A 38 -9.41 4.07 -6.48
CA GLU A 38 -8.81 3.29 -7.57
C GLU A 38 -7.32 3.67 -7.77
N SER A 39 -6.99 4.96 -7.71
CA SER A 39 -5.60 5.43 -7.80
C SER A 39 -4.73 4.92 -6.65
N LEU A 40 -5.26 4.87 -5.42
CA LEU A 40 -4.56 4.32 -4.26
C LEU A 40 -4.23 2.84 -4.46
N PHE A 41 -5.19 2.03 -4.88
CA PHE A 41 -4.97 0.61 -5.15
C PHE A 41 -3.96 0.39 -6.29
N LYS A 42 -4.06 1.16 -7.37
CA LYS A 42 -3.10 1.09 -8.49
C LYS A 42 -1.69 1.50 -8.06
N ALA A 43 -1.55 2.58 -7.29
CA ALA A 43 -0.27 3.04 -6.78
C ALA A 43 0.34 2.01 -5.82
N PHE A 44 -0.46 1.51 -4.88
CA PHE A 44 -0.05 0.45 -3.95
C PHE A 44 0.45 -0.79 -4.68
N GLY A 45 -0.29 -1.32 -5.65
CA GLY A 45 0.12 -2.52 -6.38
C GLY A 45 1.44 -2.35 -7.15
N ARG A 46 1.68 -1.16 -7.73
CA ARG A 46 2.94 -0.84 -8.41
C ARG A 46 4.12 -0.75 -7.44
N THR A 47 3.94 -0.05 -6.32
CA THR A 47 4.99 0.11 -5.30
C THR A 47 5.28 -1.22 -4.61
N LEU A 48 4.26 -2.01 -4.28
CA LEU A 48 4.44 -3.31 -3.66
C LEU A 48 5.24 -4.24 -4.57
N ARG A 49 4.92 -4.29 -5.87
CA ARG A 49 5.68 -5.07 -6.86
C ARG A 49 7.17 -4.69 -6.86
N GLN A 50 7.49 -3.41 -6.70
CA GLN A 50 8.88 -2.95 -6.62
C GLN A 50 9.53 -3.38 -5.29
N ALA A 51 8.82 -3.22 -4.17
CA ALA A 51 9.34 -3.53 -2.84
C ALA A 51 9.61 -5.03 -2.60
N ILE A 52 8.79 -5.92 -3.16
CA ILE A 52 8.95 -7.38 -2.99
C ILE A 52 9.91 -8.00 -4.00
N ARG A 53 10.46 -7.21 -4.94
CA ARG A 53 11.39 -7.72 -5.94
C ARG A 53 12.69 -8.10 -5.24
N VAL A 54 13.12 -9.34 -5.42
CA VAL A 54 14.43 -9.81 -4.95
C VAL A 54 15.50 -9.24 -5.87
N GLU A 55 16.41 -8.44 -5.31
CA GLU A 55 17.60 -7.94 -6.00
C GLU A 55 18.85 -8.36 -5.23
N GLY A 56 19.62 -9.29 -5.81
CA GLY A 56 20.78 -9.87 -5.15
C GLY A 56 20.41 -10.77 -3.96
N ASN A 57 21.41 -11.06 -3.14
CA ASN A 57 21.27 -11.91 -1.95
C ASN A 57 21.55 -11.14 -0.64
N GLU A 58 21.80 -9.84 -0.72
CA GLU A 58 22.13 -9.01 0.43
C GLU A 58 20.86 -8.56 1.16
N LEU A 59 20.89 -8.59 2.49
CA LEU A 59 19.80 -8.05 3.29
C LEU A 59 19.87 -6.52 3.27
N PRO A 60 18.83 -5.81 2.81
CA PRO A 60 18.85 -4.34 2.72
C PRO A 60 18.60 -3.68 4.09
N SER A 61 19.46 -3.95 5.06
CA SER A 61 19.40 -3.37 6.41
C SER A 61 20.80 -3.21 7.00
N SER A 62 21.16 -2.00 7.40
CA SER A 62 22.44 -1.71 8.08
C SER A 62 22.56 -2.36 9.46
N LYS A 63 21.42 -2.80 10.03
CA LYS A 63 21.36 -3.49 11.33
C LYS A 63 21.38 -5.01 11.20
N GLY A 64 21.38 -5.55 9.98
CA GLY A 64 21.39 -7.00 9.74
C GLY A 64 20.08 -7.71 10.05
N VAL A 65 18.99 -6.97 10.27
CA VAL A 65 17.63 -7.51 10.54
C VAL A 65 16.56 -6.64 9.87
N LEU A 66 15.40 -7.23 9.55
CA LEU A 66 14.19 -6.53 9.08
C LEU A 66 13.04 -6.80 10.06
#